data_AF-A0A0R3RCQ3-F1
#
_entry.id   AF-A0A0R3RCQ3-F1
#
_cell.length_a   1.000
_cell.length_b   1.000
_cell.length_c   1.000
_cell.angle_alpha   90.00
_cell.angle_beta   90.00
_cell.angle_gamma   90.00
#
_symmetry.space_group_name_H-M   'P 1'
#
loop_
_entity.id
_entity.type
_entity.pdbx_description
1 polymer ?
#
loop_
_entity_poly.entity_id
_entity_poly.type
_entity_poly.pdbx_seq_one_letter_code
_entity_poly.pdbx_strand_id
1 'polypeptide(L)'
;LSTNQTTLNGHFQIEGDTVGRTEQDIDPVIRFYHRCDDDLKKIGYRTFAISYPKEYVTIGRVPRKPFDIGKLNLQIIYPRENRDMKFFD
;
A
#
# COMPACT_ATOMS: atom_id res chain seq x y z
N LEU A 1 -5.73 9.37 -4.22
CA LEU A 1 -5.35 8.11 -3.57
C LEU A 1 -5.78 6.98 -4.49
N SER A 2 -5.33 5.75 -4.24
CA SER A 2 -5.70 4.62 -5.06
C SER A 2 -5.61 3.33 -4.25
N THR A 3 -6.39 2.33 -4.64
CA THR A 3 -6.39 0.97 -4.10
C THR A 3 -6.27 0.00 -5.28
N ASN A 4 -5.47 -1.05 -5.13
CA ASN A 4 -5.38 -2.11 -6.12
C ASN A 4 -5.21 -3.48 -5.45
N GLN A 5 -5.67 -4.53 -6.12
CA GLN A 5 -5.46 -5.91 -5.70
C GLN A 5 -4.28 -6.51 -6.46
N THR A 6 -3.47 -7.31 -5.76
CA THR A 6 -2.38 -8.06 -6.38
C THR A 6 -2.93 -9.12 -7.34
N THR A 7 -2.19 -9.42 -8.41
CA THR A 7 -2.49 -10.57 -9.27
C THR A 7 -2.26 -11.90 -8.53
N LEU A 8 -2.65 -13.02 -9.15
CA LEU A 8 -2.42 -14.37 -8.62
C LEU A 8 -0.95 -14.66 -8.29
N ASN A 9 -0.01 -14.03 -8.99
CA ASN A 9 1.43 -14.19 -8.76
C ASN A 9 2.02 -13.14 -7.79
N GLY A 10 1.17 -12.33 -7.15
CA GLY A 10 1.58 -11.30 -6.19
C GLY A 10 2.08 -9.99 -6.82
N HIS A 11 1.95 -9.82 -8.14
CA HIS A 11 2.35 -8.57 -8.80
C HIS A 11 1.29 -7.49 -8.59
N PHE A 12 1.74 -6.25 -8.43
CA PHE A 12 0.87 -5.07 -8.40
C PHE A 12 1.61 -3.86 -8.95
N GLN A 13 0.83 -2.91 -9.47
CA GLN A 13 1.27 -1.56 -9.78
C GLN A 13 0.15 -0.63 -9.31
N ILE A 14 0.51 0.44 -8.61
CA ILE A 14 -0.46 1.39 -8.09
C ILE A 14 0.00 2.80 -8.38
N GLU A 15 -0.94 3.60 -8.87
CA GLU A 15 -0.77 5.02 -9.15
C GLU A 15 -1.95 5.73 -8.49
N GLY A 16 -1.67 6.85 -7.82
CA GLY A 16 -2.71 7.66 -7.21
C GLY A 16 -2.28 9.11 -7.15
N ASP A 17 -3.26 10.00 -7.13
CA ASP A 17 -3.06 11.44 -7.09
C ASP A 17 -3.76 12.08 -5.87
N THR A 18 -3.59 13.38 -5.69
CA THR A 18 -4.25 14.18 -4.64
C THR A 18 -5.35 15.08 -5.21
N VAL A 19 -5.88 14.75 -6.39
CA VAL A 19 -6.96 15.53 -7.01
C VAL A 19 -8.17 15.57 -6.08
N GLY A 20 -8.73 16.76 -5.88
CA GLY A 20 -9.87 16.98 -4.98
C GLY A 20 -9.52 17.06 -3.50
N ARG A 21 -8.22 17.07 -3.12
CA ARG A 21 -7.78 17.27 -1.73
C ARG A 21 -7.29 18.69 -1.47
N THR A 22 -7.49 19.14 -0.22
CA THR A 22 -6.96 20.41 0.28
C THR A 22 -5.44 20.39 0.38
N GLU A 23 -4.88 19.25 0.75
CA GLU A 23 -3.43 19.01 0.83
C GLU A 23 -2.98 18.23 -0.40
N GLN A 24 -2.17 18.90 -1.22
CA GLN A 24 -1.58 18.35 -2.44
C GLN A 24 -0.16 17.82 -2.21
N ASP A 25 0.49 18.32 -1.15
CA ASP A 25 1.76 17.79 -0.69
C ASP A 25 1.50 16.60 0.23
N ILE A 26 2.15 15.47 -0.04
CA ILE A 26 1.92 14.22 0.70
C ILE A 26 3.24 13.57 1.08
N ASP A 27 3.26 12.94 2.25
CA ASP A 27 4.27 11.96 2.61
C ASP A 27 3.73 10.59 2.22
N PRO A 28 4.36 9.90 1.26
CA PRO A 28 3.70 8.79 0.63
C PRO A 28 3.83 7.51 1.46
N VAL A 29 2.71 6.80 1.59
CA VAL A 29 2.58 5.56 2.35
C VAL A 29 1.79 4.56 1.52
N ILE A 30 2.29 3.34 1.42
CA ILE A 30 1.55 2.19 0.91
C ILE A 30 1.15 1.29 2.08
N ARG A 31 -0.11 0.88 2.12
CA ARG A 31 -0.65 -0.03 3.14
C ARG A 31 -1.03 -1.35 2.47
N PHE A 32 -0.56 -2.45 3.06
CA PHE A 32 -0.83 -3.79 2.60
C PHE A 32 -1.86 -4.44 3.50
N TYR A 33 -2.85 -5.09 2.91
CA TYR A 33 -3.86 -5.89 3.60
C TYR A 33 -3.79 -7.31 3.04
N HIS A 34 -3.57 -8.30 3.91
CA HIS A 34 -3.41 -9.68 3.45
C HIS A 34 -3.94 -10.71 4.47
N ARG A 35 -4.10 -11.96 3.98
CA ARG A 35 -4.39 -13.15 4.78
C ARG A 35 -3.37 -14.27 4.56
N CYS A 36 -2.20 -13.93 4.03
CA CYS A 36 -1.13 -14.92 3.85
C CYS A 36 -0.68 -15.48 5.20
N ASP A 37 -0.56 -16.81 5.25
CA ASP A 37 -0.17 -17.55 6.46
C ASP A 37 -1.00 -17.14 7.70
N ASP A 38 -2.31 -16.93 7.48
CA ASP A 38 -3.24 -16.48 8.50
C ASP A 38 -4.33 -17.53 8.78
N ASP A 39 -4.84 -17.52 10.01
CA ASP A 39 -5.99 -18.33 10.39
C ASP A 39 -7.26 -17.74 9.77
N LEU A 40 -7.86 -18.47 8.84
CA LEU A 40 -9.07 -18.07 8.11
C LEU A 40 -10.27 -17.81 9.01
N LYS A 41 -10.25 -18.28 10.27
CA LYS A 41 -11.29 -17.98 11.27
C LYS A 41 -11.16 -16.58 11.86
N LYS A 42 -10.00 -15.93 11.76
CA LYS A 42 -9.78 -14.58 12.29
C LYS A 42 -10.44 -13.54 11.38
N ILE A 43 -11.20 -12.63 11.99
CA ILE A 43 -11.91 -11.56 11.28
C ILE A 43 -10.92 -10.45 10.92
N GLY A 44 -10.96 -9.96 9.67
CA GLY A 44 -10.11 -8.87 9.18
C GLY A 44 -8.88 -9.34 8.41
N TYR A 45 -7.89 -8.46 8.28
CA TYR A 45 -6.68 -8.65 7.48
C TYR A 45 -5.45 -8.25 8.27
N ARG A 46 -4.37 -9.04 8.17
CA ARG A 46 -3.04 -8.62 8.60
C ARG A 46 -2.66 -7.39 7.80
N THR A 47 -2.27 -6.33 8.50
CA THR A 47 -2.12 -5.01 7.89
C THR A 47 -0.84 -4.34 8.36
N PHE A 48 -0.02 -3.90 7.42
CA PHE A 48 1.18 -3.11 7.69
C PHE A 48 1.32 -2.00 6.65
N ALA A 49 2.14 -0.99 6.97
CA ALA A 49 2.35 0.14 6.09
C ALA A 49 3.83 0.46 5.94
N ILE A 50 4.21 0.88 4.74
CA ILE A 50 5.56 1.28 4.38
C ILE A 50 5.51 2.70 3.82
N SER A 51 6.22 3.60 4.48
CA SER A 51 6.54 4.92 3.95
C SER A 51 7.66 4.79 2.93
N TYR A 52 7.59 5.54 1.83
CA TYR A 52 8.66 5.58 0.83
C TYR A 52 9.13 7.02 0.57
N PRO A 53 10.30 7.22 -0.04
CA PRO A 53 10.87 8.55 -0.20
C PRO A 53 9.97 9.50 -1.00
N LYS A 54 9.85 10.74 -0.54
CA LYS A 54 9.01 11.77 -1.16
C LYS A 54 9.47 12.17 -2.58
N GLU A 55 10.71 11.88 -2.95
CA GLU A 55 11.23 12.08 -4.32
C GLU A 55 10.48 11.29 -5.40
N TYR A 56 9.70 10.26 -5.01
CA TYR A 56 8.83 9.52 -5.93
C TYR A 56 7.45 10.17 -6.12
N VAL A 57 7.13 11.22 -5.35
CA VAL A 57 5.92 12.04 -5.53
C VAL A 57 6.21 13.14 -6.53
N THR A 58 5.42 13.20 -7.60
CA THR A 58 5.57 14.22 -8.65
C THR A 58 4.52 15.31 -8.50
N ILE A 59 4.94 16.58 -8.57
CA ILE A 59 4.01 17.70 -8.75
C ILE A 59 3.54 17.71 -10.22
N GLY A 60 2.27 17.40 -10.44
CA GLY A 60 1.66 17.37 -11.77
C GLY A 60 0.76 16.14 -11.97
N ARG A 61 0.20 15.99 -13.17
CA ARG A 61 -0.75 14.91 -13.50
C ARG A 61 -0.10 13.57 -13.81
N VAL A 62 1.19 13.54 -14.12
CA VAL A 62 1.87 12.33 -14.63
C VAL A 62 3.05 12.00 -13.72
N PRO A 63 3.12 10.78 -13.14
CA PRO A 63 4.27 10.35 -12.36
C PRO A 63 5.54 10.26 -13.22
N ARG A 64 6.66 10.73 -12.69
CA ARG A 64 7.95 10.72 -13.43
C ARG A 64 8.76 9.44 -13.23
N LYS A 65 8.61 8.78 -12.08
CA LYS A 65 9.41 7.60 -11.71
C LYS A 65 8.62 6.69 -10.77
N PRO A 66 8.54 5.38 -11.05
CA PRO A 66 7.93 4.43 -10.12
C PRO A 66 8.88 4.13 -8.95
N PHE A 67 8.32 3.92 -7.77
CA PHE A 67 9.02 3.33 -6.63
C PHE A 67 8.87 1.81 -6.70
N ASP A 68 9.98 1.09 -6.89
CA ASP A 68 10.01 -0.37 -6.84
C ASP A 68 10.35 -0.83 -5.42
N ILE A 69 9.37 -1.42 -4.75
CA ILE A 69 9.51 -1.95 -3.38
C ILE A 69 10.16 -3.35 -3.36
N GLY A 70 10.36 -3.95 -4.54
CA GLY A 70 10.85 -5.32 -4.69
C GLY A 70 9.82 -6.37 -4.30
N LYS A 71 10.30 -7.49 -3.78
CA LYS A 71 9.47 -8.64 -3.37
C LYS A 71 9.41 -8.72 -1.85
N LEU A 72 8.20 -8.60 -1.31
CA LEU A 72 7.92 -8.74 0.11
C LEU A 72 7.43 -10.16 0.42
N ASN A 73 8.03 -10.81 1.42
CA ASN A 73 7.50 -12.06 1.95
C ASN A 73 6.43 -11.73 3.01
N LEU A 74 5.21 -12.25 2.83
CA LEU A 74 4.07 -11.96 3.71
C LEU A 74 3.85 -13.02 4.82
N GLN A 75 4.74 -14.01 4.95
CA GLN A 75 4.70 -14.99 6.05
C GLN A 75 5.18 -14.38 7.37
N ILE A 76 6.19 -13.50 7.32
CA ILE A 76 6.75 -12.85 8.51
C ILE A 76 5.81 -11.76 9.05
N ILE A 77 6.06 -11.30 10.27
CA ILE A 77 5.35 -10.17 10.89
C ILE A 77 6.17 -8.89 10.68
N TYR A 78 5.57 -7.89 10.02
CA TYR A 78 6.22 -6.59 9.80
C TYR A 78 6.14 -5.67 11.03
N PRO A 79 7.03 -4.68 11.17
CA PRO A 79 6.95 -3.70 12.25
C PRO A 79 5.61 -2.96 12.25
N ARG A 80 4.98 -2.88 13.43
CA ARG A 80 3.65 -2.26 13.63
C ARG A 80 2.53 -2.92 12.81
N GLU A 81 2.73 -4.16 12.38
CA GLU A 81 1.65 -4.93 11.78
C GLU A 81 0.52 -5.14 12.79
N ASN A 82 -0.70 -4.91 12.35
CA ASN A 82 -1.91 -5.06 13.15
C ASN A 82 -2.98 -5.80 12.34
N ARG A 83 -4.21 -5.81 12.85
CA ARG A 83 -5.35 -6.42 12.16
C ARG A 83 -6.45 -5.41 11.96
N ASP A 84 -6.75 -5.11 10.72
CA ASP A 84 -7.77 -4.14 10.33
C ASP A 84 -8.93 -4.84 9.62
N MET A 85 -10.15 -4.35 9.89
CA MET A 85 -11.37 -4.79 9.22
C MET A 85 -11.69 -3.99 7.94
N LYS A 86 -11.04 -2.84 7.75
CA LYS A 86 -11.39 -1.88 6.69
C LYS A 86 -10.25 -1.76 5.69
N PHE A 87 -10.56 -2.07 4.43
CA PHE A 87 -9.86 -1.45 3.31
C PHE A 87 -10.26 0.04 3.34
N PHE A 88 -9.29 0.94 3.49
CA PHE A 88 -9.56 2.37 3.29
C PHE A 88 -9.46 2.64 1.79
N ASP A 89 -10.58 2.94 1.16
CA ASP A 89 -10.66 3.58 -0.17
C ASP A 89 -10.58 5.11 -0.04
#